data_AF-A0A9E2KZL2-F1
#
_entry.id   AF-A0A9E2KZL2-F1
#
_cell.length_a   1.000
_cell.length_b   1.000
_cell.length_c   1.000
_cell.angle_alpha   90.00
_cell.angle_beta   90.00
_cell.angle_gamma   90.00
#
_symmetry.space_group_name_H-M   'P 1'
#
loop_
_entity.id
_entity.type
_entity.pdbx_description
1 polymer ?
#
loop_
_entity_poly.entity_id
_entity_poly.type
_entity_poly.pdbx_seq_one_letter_code
_entity_poly.pdbx_strand_id
1 'polypeptide(L)' 'PNMESGYGRADIILIPRNKSWAGYILELKRANTNDIEKEAERAFNQIEDKKYETLLKKNGVKDIVKIGIVFDGKKAVAYY' A
#
# COMPACT_ATOMS: atom_id res chain seq x y z
N PRO A 1 18.92 6.95 -7.41
CA PRO A 1 18.30 5.61 -7.60
C PRO A 1 17.70 5.11 -6.28
N ASN A 2 16.37 5.17 -6.12
CA ASN A 2 15.71 4.37 -5.08
C ASN A 2 15.58 2.95 -5.61
N MET A 3 16.68 2.23 -5.49
CA MET A 3 16.69 0.77 -5.56
C MET A 3 16.10 0.31 -4.23
N GLU A 4 14.84 -0.08 -4.22
CA GLU A 4 14.24 -0.74 -3.06
C GLU A 4 15.00 -2.03 -2.79
N SER A 5 16.03 -1.93 -1.96
CA SER A 5 16.87 -3.04 -1.52
C SER A 5 16.16 -3.93 -0.50
N GLY A 6 14.85 -3.77 -0.32
CA GLY A 6 14.13 -4.35 0.80
C GLY A 6 13.05 -5.30 0.33
N TYR A 7 13.18 -6.57 0.70
CA TYR A 7 12.00 -7.39 1.04
C TYR A 7 11.32 -6.80 2.31
N GLY A 8 10.95 -5.51 2.26
CA GLY A 8 10.60 -4.65 3.38
C GLY A 8 9.14 -4.73 3.79
N ARG A 9 8.79 -4.02 4.87
CA ARG A 9 7.41 -3.80 5.35
C ARG A 9 6.72 -2.80 4.41
N ALA A 10 5.39 -2.86 4.32
CA ALA A 10 4.62 -1.76 3.73
C ALA A 10 4.96 -0.45 4.44
N ASP A 11 4.85 0.67 3.73
CA ASP A 11 5.13 1.98 4.32
C ASP A 11 4.21 2.25 5.51
N ILE A 12 2.92 1.94 5.39
CA ILE A 12 1.93 2.15 6.45
C ILE A 12 0.96 0.97 6.54
N ILE A 13 0.80 0.44 7.77
CA ILE A 13 -0.27 -0.50 8.11
C ILE A 13 -1.05 0.08 9.29
N LEU A 14 -2.34 0.29 9.11
CA LEU A 14 -3.25 0.76 10.16
C LEU A 14 -4.06 -0.41 10.68
N ILE A 15 -3.75 -0.83 11.90
CA ILE A 15 -4.55 -1.81 12.65
C ILE A 15 -5.67 -1.04 13.35
N PRO A 16 -6.95 -1.35 13.07
CA PRO A 16 -8.05 -0.63 13.68
C PRO A 16 -8.17 -1.00 15.17
N ARG A 17 -8.59 -0.01 15.96
CA ARG A 17 -8.88 -0.19 17.40
C ARG A 17 -10.06 -1.12 17.61
N ASN A 18 -11.14 -0.93 16.83
CA ASN A 18 -12.26 -1.86 16.76
C ASN A 18 -12.05 -2.82 15.57
N LYS A 19 -12.04 -4.13 15.83
CA LYS A 19 -11.78 -5.16 14.81
C LYS A 19 -12.92 -5.32 13.79
N SER A 20 -14.08 -4.72 14.03
CA SER A 20 -15.15 -4.61 13.05
C SER A 20 -14.97 -3.45 12.06
N TRP A 21 -13.97 -2.59 12.24
CA TRP A 21 -13.61 -1.56 11.27
C TRP A 21 -12.56 -2.08 10.31
N ALA A 22 -12.45 -1.42 9.15
CA ALA A 22 -11.43 -1.76 8.17
C ALA A 22 -10.01 -1.48 8.70
N GLY A 23 -9.09 -2.40 8.44
CA GLY A 23 -7.66 -2.13 8.47
C GLY A 23 -7.19 -1.59 7.12
N TYR A 24 -6.09 -0.86 7.11
CA TYR A 24 -5.54 -0.25 5.91
C TYR A 24 -4.09 -0.65 5.69
N ILE A 25 -3.72 -0.89 4.43
CA ILE A 25 -2.35 -1.07 4.00
C ILE A 25 -2.09 -0.08 2.88
N LEU A 26 -1.08 0.77 3.04
CA LEU A 26 -0.70 1.77 2.06
C LEU A 26 0.75 1.56 1.64
N GLU A 27 0.97 1.62 0.34
CA GLU A 27 2.29 1.64 -0.29
C GLU A 27 2.46 2.98 -1.00
N LEU A 28 3.51 3.74 -0.67
CA LEU A 28 3.73 5.10 -1.13
C LEU A 28 4.96 5.14 -2.04
N LYS A 29 4.80 5.62 -3.27
CA LYS A 29 5.91 5.81 -4.21
C LYS A 29 5.98 7.26 -4.68
N ARG A 30 7.15 7.64 -5.15
CA ARG A 30 7.34 8.85 -5.96
C ARG A 30 7.31 8.47 -7.43
N ALA A 31 6.66 9.29 -8.25
CA ALA A 31 6.59 9.09 -9.68
C ALA A 31 8.01 9.01 -10.29
N ASN A 32 8.27 7.94 -11.03
CA ASN A 32 9.53 7.74 -11.75
C ASN A 32 9.34 7.75 -13.27
N THR A 33 8.11 7.60 -13.74
CA THR A 33 7.71 7.64 -15.14
C THR A 33 6.50 8.56 -15.32
N ASN A 34 6.13 8.82 -16.58
CA ASN A 34 4.97 9.65 -16.91
C ASN A 34 3.63 8.90 -16.77
N ASP A 35 3.66 7.57 -16.61
CA ASP A 35 2.46 6.72 -16.47
C ASP A 35 2.23 6.42 -14.99
N ILE A 36 1.75 7.44 -14.28
CA ILE A 36 1.62 7.46 -12.81
C ILE A 36 0.52 6.49 -12.36
N GLU A 37 -0.54 6.33 -13.15
CA GLU A 37 -1.62 5.38 -12.93
C GLU A 37 -1.10 3.94 -12.88
N LYS A 38 -0.26 3.55 -13.85
CA LYS A 38 0.38 2.23 -13.86
C LYS A 38 1.36 2.04 -12.72
N GLU A 39 2.02 3.11 -12.27
CA GLU A 39 2.86 3.04 -11.06
C GLU A 39 2.02 2.82 -9.80
N ALA A 40 0.83 3.42 -9.69
CA ALA A 40 -0.06 3.23 -8.55
C ALA A 40 -0.62 1.80 -8.52
N GLU A 41 -0.98 1.25 -9.68
CA GLU A 41 -1.34 -0.16 -9.83
C GLU A 41 -0.19 -1.09 -9.42
N ARG A 42 1.06 -0.79 -9.83
CA ARG A 42 2.23 -1.58 -9.39
C ARG A 42 2.46 -1.51 -7.89
N ALA A 43 2.28 -0.34 -7.27
CA ALA A 43 2.37 -0.18 -5.83
C ALA A 43 1.29 -1.02 -5.10
N PHE A 44 0.07 -1.06 -5.64
CA PHE A 44 -0.98 -1.94 -5.13
C PHE A 44 -0.62 -3.43 -5.28
N ASN A 45 -0.13 -3.84 -6.45
CA ASN A 45 0.28 -5.23 -6.68
C ASN A 45 1.43 -5.66 -5.77
N GLN A 46 2.34 -4.74 -5.42
CA GLN A 46 3.37 -4.99 -4.42
C GLN A 46 2.77 -5.32 -3.03
N ILE A 47 1.66 -4.69 -2.64
CA ILE A 47 0.93 -5.04 -1.40
C ILE A 47 0.40 -6.47 -1.46
N GLU A 48 -0.23 -6.85 -2.58
CA GLU A 48 -0.77 -8.20 -2.82
C GLU A 48 0.34 -9.26 -2.77
N ASP A 49 1.43 -9.05 -3.51
CA ASP A 49 2.54 -9.99 -3.63
C ASP A 49 3.23 -10.25 -2.27
N LYS A 50 3.37 -9.20 -1.46
CA LYS A 50 3.97 -9.29 -0.13
C LYS A 50 3.01 -9.82 0.94
N LYS A 51 1.72 -9.95 0.62
CA LYS A 51 0.66 -10.50 1.49
C LYS A 51 0.59 -9.83 2.86
N TYR A 52 0.78 -8.51 2.90
CA TYR A 52 0.79 -7.73 4.14
C TYR A 52 -0.53 -7.85 4.93
N GLU A 53 -1.65 -8.18 4.26
CA GLU A 53 -2.94 -8.43 4.90
C GLU A 53 -2.91 -9.60 5.89
N THR A 54 -1.93 -10.50 5.77
CA THR A 54 -1.74 -11.60 6.72
C THR A 54 -1.59 -11.09 8.15
N LEU A 55 -0.93 -9.94 8.35
CA LEU A 55 -0.78 -9.33 9.68
C LEU A 55 -2.13 -8.87 10.25
N LEU A 56 -2.94 -8.21 9.43
CA LEU A 56 -4.26 -7.70 9.82
C LEU A 56 -5.25 -8.85 10.10
N LYS A 57 -5.25 -9.88 9.23
CA LYS A 57 -6.06 -11.10 9.42
C LYS A 57 -5.68 -11.82 10.72
N LYS A 58 -4.38 -11.96 11.03
CA LYS A 58 -3.91 -12.53 12.30
C LYS A 58 -4.35 -11.72 13.53
N ASN A 59 -4.58 -10.41 13.37
CA ASN A 59 -5.09 -9.52 14.41
C ASN A 59 -6.63 -9.48 14.49
N GLY A 60 -7.33 -10.38 13.79
CA GLY A 60 -8.78 -10.50 13.81
C GLY A 60 -9.52 -9.44 12.98
N VAL A 61 -8.81 -8.69 12.14
CA VAL A 61 -9.42 -7.70 11.23
C VAL A 61 -10.02 -8.43 10.04
N LYS A 62 -11.30 -8.18 9.76
CA LYS A 62 -12.03 -8.84 8.67
C LYS A 62 -11.96 -8.05 7.37
N ASP A 63 -12.23 -6.76 7.45
CA ASP A 63 -12.24 -5.87 6.29
C ASP A 63 -10.88 -5.19 6.14
N ILE A 64 -10.30 -5.26 4.95
CA ILE A 64 -8.95 -4.75 4.68
C ILE A 64 -8.98 -3.98 3.38
N VAL A 65 -8.60 -2.71 3.46
CA VAL A 65 -8.44 -1.81 2.31
C VAL A 65 -6.96 -1.70 1.99
N LYS A 66 -6.61 -1.84 0.72
CA LYS A 66 -5.22 -1.78 0.22
C LYS A 66 -5.15 -0.61 -0.75
N ILE A 67 -4.11 0.21 -0.66
CA ILE A 67 -4.01 1.43 -1.47
C ILE A 67 -2.57 1.61 -1.93
N GLY A 68 -2.33 1.55 -3.24
CA GLY A 68 -1.09 2.02 -3.84
C GLY A 68 -1.20 3.50 -4.18
N ILE A 69 -0.30 4.34 -3.67
CA ILE A 69 -0.32 5.80 -3.90
C ILE A 69 1.01 6.23 -4.52
N VAL A 70 0.94 7.01 -5.60
CA VAL A 70 2.11 7.61 -6.25
C VAL A 70 2.01 9.12 -6.20
N PHE A 71 3.09 9.77 -5.77
CA PHE A 71 3.20 11.22 -5.71
C PHE A 71 4.05 11.78 -6.85
N ASP A 72 3.52 12.79 -7.54
CA ASP A 72 4.24 13.68 -8.45
C ASP A 72 4.16 15.12 -7.91
N GLY A 73 5.17 15.50 -7.12
CA GLY A 73 5.17 16.76 -6.38
C GLY A 73 3.99 16.85 -5.40
N LYS A 74 3.02 17.71 -5.70
CA LYS A 74 1.79 17.89 -4.89
C LYS A 74 0.61 17.06 -5.40
N LYS A 75 0.73 16.40 -6.55
CA LYS A 75 -0.30 15.52 -7.09
C LYS A 75 -0.12 14.12 -6.53
N ALA A 76 -1.23 13.44 -6.28
CA ALA A 76 -1.25 12.05 -5.88
C ALA A 76 -2.25 11.29 -6.74
N VAL A 77 -1.86 10.10 -7.21
CA VAL A 77 -2.75 9.13 -7.86
C VAL A 77 -2.79 7.90 -6.98
N ALA A 78 -3.98 7.34 -6.78
CA ALA A 78 -4.20 6.17 -5.94
C ALA A 78 -4.91 5.06 -6.71
N TYR A 79 -4.54 3.82 -6.43
CA TYR A 79 -5.21 2.60 -6.86
C TYR A 79 -5.60 1.80 -5.61
N TYR A 80 -6.85 1.33 -5.53
CA TYR A 80 -7.41 0.68 -4.33
C TYR A 80 -8.49 -0.34 -4.66
#